data_AF-A0A7W8C0Y5-F1
#
_entry.id   AF-A0A7W8C0Y5-F1
#
_cell.length_a   1.000
_cell.length_b   1.000
_cell.length_c   1.000
_cell.angle_alpha   90.00
_cell.angle_beta   90.00
_cell.angle_gamma   90.00
#
_symmetry.space_group_name_H-M   'P 1'
#
loop_
_entity.id
_entity.type
_entity.pdbx_description
1 polymer ?
#
loop_
_entity_poly.entity_id
_entity_poly.type
_entity_poly.pdbx_seq_one_letter_code
_entity_poly.pdbx_strand_id
1 'polypeptide(L)'
;MKSSAIVSRAMPTNEPLRRSMAYVQFLAQLKEIKSLLAQGYSKKLIHERLAEQQRISMAYVTFCQILQKEIQNGASAASKEQNLARATQPQIANHLSSSSPRVVNSAKEPFPDPRKMSLEDGI
;
A
#
# COMPACT_ATOMS: atom_id res chain seq x y z
N MET A 1 -21.87 52.64 -11.76
CA MET A 1 -22.46 51.46 -11.10
C MET A 1 -21.78 50.23 -11.71
N LYS A 2 -20.96 49.51 -10.94
CA LYS A 2 -20.20 48.35 -11.43
C LYS A 2 -21.06 47.10 -11.23
N SER A 3 -21.64 46.57 -12.31
CA SER A 3 -22.39 45.32 -12.28
C SER A 3 -21.42 44.17 -12.03
N SER A 4 -21.53 43.57 -10.85
CA SER A 4 -20.77 42.38 -10.48
C SER A 4 -21.38 41.17 -11.19
N ALA A 5 -20.65 40.61 -12.15
CA ALA A 5 -21.02 39.38 -12.81
C ALA A 5 -20.94 38.23 -11.80
N ILE A 6 -22.10 37.69 -11.44
CA ILE A 6 -22.24 36.42 -10.72
C ILE A 6 -21.76 35.33 -11.69
N VAL A 7 -20.54 34.84 -11.49
CA VAL A 7 -20.03 33.64 -12.14
C VAL A 7 -20.92 32.48 -11.68
N SER A 8 -21.78 32.02 -12.58
CA SER A 8 -22.60 30.83 -12.41
C SER A 8 -21.68 29.63 -12.12
N ARG A 9 -21.66 29.23 -10.86
CA ARG A 9 -20.89 28.11 -10.33
C ARG A 9 -21.44 26.81 -10.91
N ALA A 10 -20.80 26.29 -11.96
CA ALA A 10 -21.00 24.92 -12.39
C ALA A 10 -20.56 23.99 -11.24
N MET A 11 -21.54 23.36 -10.58
CA MET A 11 -21.25 22.28 -9.65
C MET A 11 -20.66 21.12 -10.46
N PRO A 12 -19.48 20.58 -10.10
CA PRO A 12 -18.97 19.41 -10.80
C PRO A 12 -19.99 18.28 -10.64
N THR A 13 -20.48 17.79 -11.77
CA THR A 13 -21.33 16.60 -11.85
C THR A 13 -20.66 15.50 -11.05
N ASN A 14 -21.39 14.88 -10.13
CA ASN A 14 -20.88 13.86 -9.20
C ASN A 14 -20.60 12.52 -9.93
N GLU A 15 -20.05 12.58 -11.14
CA GLU A 15 -19.59 11.41 -11.84
C GLU A 15 -18.28 10.95 -11.20
N PRO A 16 -18.18 9.66 -10.81
CA PRO A 16 -16.94 9.12 -10.28
C PRO A 16 -15.81 9.37 -11.28
N LEU A 17 -14.82 10.16 -10.87
CA LEU A 17 -13.65 10.43 -11.71
C LEU A 17 -13.04 9.09 -12.14
N ARG A 18 -12.87 8.90 -13.46
CA ARG A 18 -12.23 7.71 -14.02
C ARG A 18 -10.91 7.46 -13.26
N ARG A 19 -10.72 6.23 -12.78
CA ARG A 19 -9.58 5.86 -11.92
C ARG A 19 -8.22 6.26 -12.50
N SER A 20 -8.07 6.21 -13.83
CA SER A 20 -6.87 6.65 -14.55
C SER A 20 -6.59 8.15 -14.36
N MET A 21 -7.61 9.00 -14.44
CA MET A 21 -7.47 10.45 -14.28
C MET A 21 -7.14 10.84 -12.84
N ALA A 22 -7.76 10.17 -11.86
CA ALA A 22 -7.41 10.34 -10.45
C ALA A 22 -5.93 10.00 -10.20
N TYR A 23 -5.44 8.91 -10.80
CA TYR A 23 -4.03 8.52 -10.68
C TYR A 23 -3.08 9.55 -11.29
N VAL A 24 -3.41 10.11 -12.46
CA VAL A 24 -2.62 11.18 -13.10
C VAL A 24 -2.55 12.43 -12.22
N GLN A 25 -3.69 12.87 -11.67
CA GLN A 25 -3.74 14.00 -10.72
C GLN A 25 -2.89 13.73 -9.47
N PHE A 26 -2.94 12.51 -8.94
CA PHE A 26 -2.13 12.11 -7.79
C PHE A 26 -0.63 12.20 -8.12
N LEU A 27 -0.19 11.65 -9.26
CA LEU A 27 1.20 11.68 -9.68
C LEU A 27 1.71 13.11 -9.87
N ALA A 28 0.90 14.00 -10.42
CA ALA A 28 1.24 15.41 -10.59
C ALA A 28 1.58 16.08 -9.26
N GLN A 29 0.95 15.66 -8.15
CA GLN A 29 1.16 16.24 -6.81
C GLN A 29 1.97 15.34 -5.87
N LEU A 30 2.56 14.25 -6.38
CA LEU A 30 3.27 13.25 -5.59
C LEU A 30 4.41 13.83 -4.76
N LYS A 31 5.18 14.76 -5.35
CA LYS A 31 6.31 15.41 -4.67
C LYS A 31 5.85 16.20 -3.44
N GLU A 32 4.75 16.95 -3.57
CA GLU A 32 4.17 17.72 -2.49
C GLU A 32 3.57 16.81 -1.41
N ILE A 33 2.82 15.79 -1.81
CA ILE A 33 2.25 14.78 -0.90
C ILE A 33 3.36 14.14 -0.07
N LYS A 34 4.48 13.72 -0.70
CA LYS A 34 5.63 13.15 0.01
C LYS A 34 6.27 14.13 0.99
N SER A 35 6.40 15.41 0.60
CA SER A 35 6.94 16.44 1.50
C SER A 35 6.04 16.66 2.72
N LEU A 36 4.73 16.74 2.53
CA LEU A 36 3.77 16.91 3.62
C LEU A 36 3.73 15.67 4.54
N LEU A 37 3.83 14.47 3.98
CA LEU A 37 3.94 13.25 4.79
C LEU A 37 5.23 13.24 5.61
N ALA A 38 6.36 13.66 5.03
CA ALA A 38 7.64 13.76 5.75
C ALA A 38 7.61 14.80 6.87
N GLN A 39 6.83 15.87 6.71
CA GLN A 39 6.57 16.88 7.73
C GLN A 39 5.59 16.40 8.83
N GLY A 40 5.02 15.19 8.71
CA GLY A 40 4.11 14.62 9.69
C GLY A 40 2.64 15.00 9.52
N TYR A 41 2.25 15.58 8.38
CA TYR A 41 0.84 15.90 8.13
C TYR A 41 0.01 14.62 7.98
N SER A 42 -1.21 14.64 8.51
CA SER A 42 -2.15 13.53 8.38
C SER A 42 -2.66 13.41 6.93
N LYS A 43 -2.94 12.19 6.49
CA LYS A 43 -3.45 11.92 5.13
C LYS A 43 -4.73 12.69 4.81
N LYS A 44 -5.61 12.86 5.80
CA LYS A 44 -6.85 13.62 5.69
C LYS A 44 -6.56 15.10 5.43
N LEU A 45 -5.68 15.70 6.22
CA LEU A 45 -5.32 17.11 6.09
C LEU A 45 -4.62 17.41 4.75
N ILE A 46 -3.79 16.48 4.27
CA ILE A 46 -3.16 16.58 2.95
C ILE A 46 -4.23 16.57 1.85
N HIS A 47 -5.22 15.67 1.93
CA HIS A 47 -6.30 15.60 0.95
C HIS A 47 -7.15 16.86 0.96
N GLU A 48 -7.58 17.34 2.12
CA GLU A 48 -8.38 18.56 2.27
C GLU A 48 -7.65 19.77 1.65
N ARG A 49 -6.37 19.94 1.98
CA ARG A 49 -5.55 21.04 1.43
C ARG A 49 -5.45 20.99 -0.10
N LEU A 50 -5.19 19.81 -0.66
CA LEU A 50 -5.07 19.64 -2.11
C LEU A 50 -6.41 19.80 -2.83
N ALA A 51 -7.51 19.42 -2.18
CA ALA A 51 -8.86 19.60 -2.71
C ALA A 51 -9.29 21.07 -2.68
N GLU A 52 -9.02 21.79 -1.60
CA GLU A 52 -9.25 23.23 -1.47
C GLU A 52 -8.51 24.04 -2.53
N GLN A 53 -7.26 23.65 -2.81
CA GLN A 53 -6.43 24.26 -3.86
C GLN A 53 -6.81 23.80 -5.28
N GLN A 54 -7.87 22.98 -5.44
CA GLN A 54 -8.32 22.39 -6.71
C GLN A 54 -7.21 21.61 -7.46
N ARG A 55 -6.20 21.13 -6.74
CA ARG A 55 -5.12 20.31 -7.29
C ARG A 55 -5.57 18.87 -7.52
N ILE A 56 -6.52 18.41 -6.72
CA ILE A 56 -7.16 17.11 -6.85
C ILE A 56 -8.67 17.27 -6.80
N SER A 57 -9.37 16.51 -7.65
CA SER A 57 -10.85 16.42 -7.62
C SER A 57 -11.32 15.06 -7.10
N MET A 58 -10.40 14.13 -6.88
CA MET A 58 -10.74 12.77 -6.43
C MET A 58 -11.21 12.73 -4.98
N ALA A 59 -12.08 11.77 -4.68
CA ALA A 59 -12.53 11.50 -3.32
C ALA A 59 -11.39 11.00 -2.41
N TYR A 60 -11.52 11.24 -1.11
CA TYR A 60 -10.54 10.84 -0.10
C TYR A 60 -10.22 9.34 -0.10
N VAL A 61 -11.24 8.49 -0.33
CA VAL A 61 -11.07 7.03 -0.39
C VAL A 61 -10.16 6.64 -1.56
N THR A 62 -10.38 7.24 -2.74
CA THR A 62 -9.54 7.02 -3.93
C THR A 62 -8.11 7.47 -3.69
N PHE A 63 -7.93 8.62 -3.03
CA PHE A 63 -6.61 9.12 -2.62
C PHE A 63 -5.88 8.12 -1.72
N CYS A 64 -6.54 7.60 -0.68
CA CYS A 64 -5.94 6.63 0.23
C CYS A 64 -5.54 5.34 -0.48
N GLN A 65 -6.38 4.82 -1.38
CA GLN A 65 -6.09 3.62 -2.17
C GLN A 65 -4.86 3.82 -3.05
N ILE A 66 -4.76 4.96 -3.75
CA ILE A 66 -3.61 5.26 -4.59
C ILE A 66 -2.35 5.38 -3.73
N LEU A 67 -2.41 6.13 -2.62
CA LEU A 67 -1.29 6.32 -1.72
C LEU A 67 -0.79 4.98 -1.13
N GLN A 68 -1.70 4.08 -0.75
CA GLN A 68 -1.33 2.76 -0.25
C GLN A 68 -0.59 1.93 -1.31
N LYS A 69 -1.10 1.93 -2.55
CA LYS A 69 -0.44 1.24 -3.67
C LYS A 69 0.95 1.79 -3.94
N GLU A 70 1.13 3.10 -3.85
CA GLU A 70 2.44 3.74 -4.07
C GLU A 70 3.46 3.40 -2.98
N ILE A 71 3.03 3.35 -1.71
CA ILE A 71 3.89 2.91 -0.60
C ILE A 71 4.29 1.43 -0.80
N GLN A 72 3.34 0.58 -1.18
CA GLN A 72 3.60 -0.85 -1.40
C GLN A 72 4.50 -1.09 -2.61
N ASN A 73 4.28 -0.37 -3.72
CA ASN A 73 5.12 -0.43 -4.91
C ASN A 73 6.54 0.07 -4.63
N GLY A 74 6.69 1.16 -3.85
CA GLY A 74 8.00 1.67 -3.44
C GLY A 74 8.76 0.68 -2.55
N ALA A 75 8.07 -0.04 -1.66
CA ALA A 75 8.67 -1.09 -0.84
C ALA A 75 9.09 -2.33 -1.65
N SER A 76 8.28 -2.75 -2.64
CA SER A 76 8.63 -3.86 -3.53
C SER A 76 9.76 -3.51 -4.51
N ALA A 77 9.88 -2.26 -4.97
CA ALA A 77 10.99 -1.84 -5.82
C ALA A 77 12.34 -1.89 -5.07
N ALA A 78 12.37 -1.47 -3.80
CA ALA A 78 13.57 -1.55 -2.96
C ALA A 78 14.04 -2.98 -2.68
N SER A 79 13.14 -3.98 -2.73
CA SER A 79 13.49 -5.39 -2.52
C SER A 79 14.00 -6.10 -3.78
N LYS A 80 13.81 -5.54 -4.99
CA LYS A 80 14.29 -6.15 -6.23
C LYS A 80 15.74 -5.83 -6.57
N GLU A 81 16.30 -4.74 -6.03
CA GLU A 81 17.67 -4.32 -6.34
C GLU A 81 18.74 -5.17 -5.62
N GLN A 82 18.36 -5.97 -4.62
CA GLN A 82 19.28 -6.85 -3.90
C GLN A 82 19.35 -8.28 -4.49
N ASN A 83 18.56 -8.58 -5.52
CA ASN A 83 18.50 -9.91 -6.14
C ASN A 83 18.83 -9.91 -7.65
N LEU A 84 19.65 -8.96 -8.11
CA LEU A 84 20.20 -8.96 -9.46
C LEU A 84 21.71 -8.65 -9.48
N ALA A 85 22.43 -9.08 -8.44
CA ALA A 85 23.90 -9.01 -8.41
C ALA A 85 24.55 -10.36 -8.06
N ARG A 86 23.79 -11.47 -8.10
CA ARG A 86 24.32 -12.77 -7.69
C ARG A 86 23.74 -13.93 -8.48
N ALA A 87 23.96 -13.95 -9.79
CA ALA A 87 23.71 -15.15 -10.58
C ALA A 87 24.52 -15.17 -11.88
N THR A 88 25.84 -15.40 -11.82
CA THR A 88 26.53 -16.36 -12.71
C THR A 88 27.97 -16.59 -12.26
N GLN A 89 28.17 -17.54 -11.37
CA GLN A 89 29.38 -18.37 -11.41
C GLN A 89 28.99 -19.77 -10.91
N PRO A 90 28.91 -20.79 -11.77
CA PRO A 90 28.92 -22.15 -11.29
C PRO A 90 30.39 -22.53 -11.05
N GLN A 91 30.69 -23.13 -9.90
CA GLN A 91 31.32 -24.45 -9.81
C GLN A 91 31.88 -24.69 -8.39
N ILE A 92 31.27 -25.71 -7.76
CA ILE A 92 31.89 -26.76 -6.94
C ILE A 92 32.07 -26.52 -5.42
N ALA A 93 31.58 -27.54 -4.69
CA ALA A 93 31.95 -28.06 -3.37
C ALA A 93 31.27 -27.52 -2.10
N ASN A 94 30.41 -28.40 -1.59
CA ASN A 94 30.36 -28.91 -0.21
C ASN A 94 29.77 -28.04 0.92
N HIS A 95 28.58 -28.49 1.36
CA HIS A 95 28.18 -28.71 2.75
C HIS A 95 28.55 -27.65 3.80
N LEU A 96 27.54 -26.98 4.36
CA LEU A 96 27.11 -27.16 5.77
C LEU A 96 26.04 -26.12 6.16
N SER A 97 24.87 -26.66 6.54
CA SER A 97 24.02 -26.15 7.62
C SER A 97 23.42 -24.75 7.51
N SER A 98 22.40 -24.59 6.68
CA SER A 98 21.33 -23.64 7.01
C SER A 98 20.33 -24.36 7.91
N SER A 99 20.44 -24.12 9.22
CA SER A 99 19.45 -24.51 10.23
C SER A 99 18.17 -23.73 9.99
N SER A 100 17.39 -24.16 9.00
CA SER A 100 15.98 -23.83 8.90
C SER A 100 15.21 -24.97 9.56
N PRO A 101 14.24 -24.71 10.46
CA PRO A 101 13.40 -25.78 10.95
C PRO A 101 12.72 -26.44 9.75
N ARG A 102 13.05 -27.70 9.54
CA ARG A 102 12.49 -28.53 8.48
C ARG A 102 11.00 -28.67 8.75
N VAL A 103 10.16 -28.02 7.93
CA VAL A 103 8.72 -28.26 7.93
C VAL A 103 8.50 -29.66 7.35
N VAL A 104 8.42 -30.65 8.22
CA VAL A 104 7.89 -31.97 7.89
C VAL A 104 6.38 -31.82 7.82
N ASN A 105 5.83 -31.98 6.62
CA ASN A 105 4.39 -32.05 6.44
C ASN A 105 3.91 -33.43 6.94
N SER A 106 3.71 -33.53 8.26
CA SER A 106 3.14 -34.70 8.91
C SER A 106 1.65 -34.75 8.60
N ALA A 107 1.29 -35.38 7.49
CA ALA A 107 -0.08 -35.79 7.26
C ALA A 107 -0.44 -36.90 8.26
N LYS A 108 -1.11 -36.57 9.36
CA LYS A 108 -2.19 -37.33 10.03
C LYS A 108 -2.46 -36.79 11.45
N GLU A 109 -3.73 -36.89 11.84
CA GLU A 109 -4.37 -36.55 13.12
C GLU A 109 -4.85 -35.09 13.27
N PRO A 110 -6.17 -34.83 13.15
CA PRO A 110 -6.77 -33.58 13.61
C PRO A 110 -6.40 -33.35 15.08
N PHE A 111 -5.99 -32.13 15.44
CA PHE A 111 -5.83 -31.75 16.83
C PHE A 111 -7.12 -32.09 17.60
N PRO A 112 -7.05 -32.91 18.66
CA PRO A 112 -8.25 -33.35 19.37
C PRO A 112 -8.96 -32.15 19.96
N ASP A 113 -10.29 -32.13 19.85
CA ASP A 113 -11.12 -31.07 20.41
C ASP A 113 -10.85 -31.00 21.93
N PRO A 114 -10.41 -29.86 22.47
CA PRO A 114 -10.07 -29.71 23.89
C PRO A 114 -11.24 -30.00 24.83
N ARG A 115 -12.48 -30.06 24.32
CA ARG A 115 -13.68 -30.45 25.08
C ARG A 115 -13.91 -31.96 25.16
N LYS A 116 -13.10 -32.74 24.44
CA LYS A 116 -13.19 -34.21 24.36
C LYS A 116 -11.94 -34.92 24.86
N MET A 117 -10.90 -34.17 25.27
CA MET A 117 -9.67 -34.74 25.82
C MET A 117 -9.92 -35.30 27.23
N SER A 118 -9.58 -36.59 27.45
CA SER A 118 -9.60 -37.20 28.79
C SER A 118 -8.46 -36.63 29.63
N LEU A 119 -8.68 -36.47 30.94
CA LEU A 119 -7.70 -35.91 31.88
C LEU A 119 -6.44 -36.79 32.05
N GLU A 120 -6.48 -38.01 31.53
CA GLU A 120 -5.48 -39.06 31.73
C GLU A 120 -4.25 -38.92 30.80
N ASP A 121 -4.34 -38.13 29.74
CA ASP A 121 -3.24 -37.88 28.77
C ASP A 121 -2.27 -36.77 29.23
N GLY A 122 -2.39 -36.31 30.48
CA GLY A 122 -1.59 -35.22 31.06
C GLY A 122 -0.59 -35.67 32.13
N ILE A 123 0.18 -36.73 31.88
CA ILE A 123 1.31 -37.15 32.75
C ILE A 123 2.66 -37.11 32.04
#